data_AF-A0A453MB39-F1
#
_entry.id   AF-A0A453MB39-F1
#
_cell.length_a   1.000
_cell.length_b   1.000
_cell.length_c   1.000
_cell.angle_alpha   90.00
_cell.angle_beta   90.00
_cell.angle_gamma   90.00
#
_symmetry.space_group_name_H-M   'P 1'
#
loop_
_entity.id
_entity.type
_entity.pdbx_description
1 polymer ?
#
loop_
_entity_poly.entity_id
_entity_poly.type
_entity_poly.pdbx_seq_one_letter_code
_entity_poly.pdbx_strand_id
1 'polypeptide(L)'
;MVDKRLSMAEIAEKIRHEFDDDLSCIFNDDNADKLILRIRIKNDDETPKQDEGIADINKVFIKEKKVNRFDENDGFTQKEEWMLDTEGVNLLAVMCHEDVDATRTRSNHLIEVIEVLGIEAVRRSLLDELRVVISFDGSYVNYRHLAILCDTM
;
A
#
# COMPACT_ATOMS: atom_id res chain seq x y z
N MET A 1 -18.45 38.21 31.63
CA MET A 1 -18.81 36.94 32.29
C MET A 1 -19.94 37.10 33.31
N VAL A 2 -19.92 38.16 34.13
CA VAL A 2 -20.92 38.37 35.20
C VAL A 2 -22.36 38.49 34.69
N ASP A 3 -22.60 39.22 33.59
CA ASP A 3 -23.96 39.39 33.03
C ASP A 3 -24.57 38.12 32.43
N LYS A 4 -23.72 37.16 32.01
CA LYS A 4 -24.15 35.92 31.35
C LYS A 4 -24.00 34.69 32.25
N ARG A 5 -23.55 34.84 33.50
CA ARG A 5 -23.28 33.75 34.45
C ARG A 5 -22.49 32.59 33.84
N LEU A 6 -21.38 32.91 33.17
CA LEU A 6 -20.49 31.93 32.55
C LEU A 6 -19.14 31.93 33.27
N SER A 7 -18.61 30.75 33.60
CA SER A 7 -17.26 30.57 34.13
C SER A 7 -16.24 30.18 33.04
N MET A 8 -14.95 30.43 33.26
CA MET A 8 -13.89 30.00 32.32
C MET A 8 -13.82 28.47 32.20
N ALA A 9 -14.16 27.75 33.28
CA ALA A 9 -14.25 26.30 33.28
C ALA A 9 -15.35 25.78 32.34
N GLU A 10 -16.56 26.36 32.41
CA GLU A 10 -17.69 25.97 31.53
C GLU A 10 -17.38 26.23 30.05
N ILE A 11 -16.70 27.34 29.75
CA ILE A 11 -16.28 27.66 28.39
C ILE A 11 -15.25 26.64 27.90
N ALA A 12 -14.25 26.31 28.72
CA ALA A 12 -13.24 25.33 28.37
C ALA A 12 -13.82 23.91 28.20
N GLU A 13 -14.80 23.51 29.02
CA GLU A 13 -15.50 22.24 28.86
C GLU A 13 -16.33 22.17 27.60
N LYS A 14 -17.09 23.22 27.25
CA LYS A 14 -17.84 23.24 25.99
C LYS A 14 -16.94 23.14 24.76
N ILE A 15 -15.82 23.85 24.77
CA ILE A 15 -14.86 23.80 23.66
C ILE A 15 -14.23 22.40 23.56
N ARG A 16 -13.85 21.79 24.70
CA ARG A 16 -13.36 20.40 24.72
C ARG A 16 -14.41 19.40 24.25
N HIS A 17 -15.69 19.61 24.58
CA HIS A 17 -16.76 18.72 24.13
C HIS A 17 -17.05 18.89 22.62
N GLU A 18 -16.88 20.08 22.07
CA GLU A 18 -17.18 20.35 20.65
C GLU A 18 -16.04 19.93 19.71
N PHE A 19 -14.80 19.98 20.18
CA PHE A 19 -13.59 19.67 19.39
C PHE A 19 -12.80 18.46 19.91
N ASP A 20 -13.40 17.67 20.81
CA ASP A 20 -12.85 16.44 21.39
C ASP A 20 -11.37 16.57 21.83
N ASP A 21 -10.53 15.56 21.54
CA ASP A 21 -9.14 15.49 21.97
C ASP A 21 -8.16 16.29 21.08
N ASP A 22 -8.65 16.95 20.03
CA ASP A 22 -7.84 17.69 19.04
C ASP A 22 -7.28 19.01 19.60
N LEU A 23 -7.89 19.53 20.68
CA LEU A 23 -7.52 20.82 21.26
C LEU A 23 -7.00 20.68 22.69
N SER A 24 -5.76 21.14 22.89
CA SER A 24 -5.20 21.37 24.23
C SER A 24 -5.58 22.77 24.71
N CYS A 25 -6.54 22.86 25.63
CA CYS A 25 -6.97 24.11 26.24
C CYS A 25 -6.31 24.34 27.62
N ILE A 26 -5.65 25.49 27.80
CA ILE A 26 -5.13 25.96 29.08
C ILE A 26 -5.83 27.30 29.38
N PHE A 27 -6.52 27.40 30.51
CA PHE A 27 -7.19 28.62 30.95
C PHE A 27 -6.71 29.05 32.32
N ASN A 28 -6.84 30.34 32.61
CA ASN A 28 -6.69 30.85 33.96
C ASN A 28 -8.05 30.92 34.68
N ASP A 29 -7.97 30.99 36.01
CA ASP A 29 -9.13 31.05 36.89
C ASP A 29 -9.88 32.39 36.79
N ASP A 30 -11.16 32.39 37.15
CA ASP A 30 -12.09 33.51 37.05
C ASP A 30 -11.69 34.71 37.95
N ASN A 31 -10.76 34.51 38.88
CA ASN A 31 -10.22 35.53 39.78
C ASN A 31 -9.03 36.33 39.19
N ALA A 32 -8.61 36.05 37.96
CA ALA A 32 -7.50 36.77 37.32
C ALA A 32 -7.93 38.14 36.74
N ASP A 33 -7.07 39.16 36.85
CA ASP A 33 -7.31 40.51 36.30
C ASP A 33 -7.61 40.53 34.78
N LYS A 34 -7.07 39.54 34.06
CA LYS A 34 -7.36 39.29 32.64
C LYS A 34 -7.69 37.83 32.45
N LEU A 35 -8.86 37.54 31.90
CA LEU A 35 -9.26 36.18 31.54
C LEU A 35 -8.59 35.78 30.22
N ILE A 36 -7.80 34.71 30.26
CA ILE A 36 -6.98 34.23 29.15
C ILE A 36 -7.25 32.74 28.96
N LEU A 37 -7.66 32.37 27.75
CA LEU A 37 -7.76 31.00 27.29
C LEU A 37 -6.73 30.80 26.17
N ARG A 38 -5.77 29.90 26.38
CA ARG A 38 -4.78 29.50 25.38
C ARG A 38 -5.19 28.16 24.80
N ILE A 39 -5.45 28.14 23.50
CA ILE A 39 -5.80 26.93 22.75
C ILE A 39 -4.59 26.55 21.90
N ARG A 40 -4.19 25.28 21.97
CA ARG A 40 -3.20 24.67 21.08
C ARG A 40 -3.89 23.54 20.33
N ILE A 41 -3.84 23.58 19.00
CA ILE A 41 -4.22 22.45 18.17
C ILE A 41 -3.17 21.35 18.40
N LYS A 42 -3.61 20.18 18.84
CA LYS A 42 -2.80 18.98 18.71
C LYS A 42 -2.83 18.67 17.22
N ASN A 43 -1.73 18.94 16.52
CA ASN A 43 -1.52 18.26 15.26
C ASN A 43 -1.30 16.81 15.65
N ASP A 44 -2.33 15.98 15.53
CA ASP A 44 -2.09 14.58 15.22
C ASP A 44 -1.46 14.58 13.83
N ASP A 45 -0.14 14.72 13.78
CA ASP A 45 0.64 14.38 12.58
C ASP A 45 0.51 12.87 12.24
N GLU A 46 -0.28 12.11 13.01
CA GLU A 46 -0.62 10.72 12.75
C GLU A 46 -2.05 10.41 13.20
N THR A 47 -3.07 11.03 12.59
CA THR A 47 -4.27 10.20 12.33
C THR A 47 -3.77 9.09 11.41
N PRO A 48 -3.80 7.79 11.76
CA PRO A 48 -3.70 6.77 10.74
C PRO A 48 -4.90 7.07 9.85
N LYS A 49 -4.64 7.64 8.67
CA LYS A 49 -5.61 7.53 7.60
C LYS A 49 -5.97 6.05 7.59
N GLN A 50 -7.27 5.77 7.56
CA GLN A 50 -7.72 4.44 7.24
C GLN A 50 -7.03 4.14 5.90
N ASP A 51 -5.92 3.39 5.96
CA ASP A 51 -5.02 3.27 4.83
C ASP A 51 -5.83 2.53 3.78
N GLU A 52 -6.29 3.24 2.75
CA GLU A 52 -6.88 2.67 1.52
C GLU A 52 -5.77 1.98 0.71
N GLY A 53 -4.95 1.19 1.40
CA GLY A 53 -3.72 0.59 0.92
C GLY A 53 -3.57 -0.79 1.53
N ILE A 54 -2.90 -1.65 0.80
CA ILE A 54 -2.58 -2.99 1.26
C ILE A 54 -1.33 -2.87 2.14
N ALA A 55 -1.37 -3.50 3.32
CA ALA A 55 -0.22 -3.55 4.22
C ALA A 55 1.02 -4.11 3.51
N ASP A 56 2.19 -3.60 3.87
CA ASP A 56 3.50 -3.97 3.29
C ASP A 56 3.71 -3.58 1.82
N ILE A 57 2.85 -2.72 1.25
CA ILE A 57 3.05 -2.08 -0.06
C ILE A 57 3.26 -0.58 0.12
N ASN A 58 4.49 -0.12 -0.12
CA ASN A 58 4.88 1.27 0.13
C ASN A 58 4.59 2.19 -1.05
N LYS A 59 4.80 1.69 -2.28
CA LYS A 59 4.73 2.51 -3.49
C LYS A 59 4.28 1.68 -4.68
N VAL A 60 3.55 2.30 -5.60
CA VAL A 60 3.07 1.67 -6.83
C VAL A 60 3.44 2.54 -8.03
N PHE A 61 3.95 1.89 -9.08
CA PHE A 61 4.34 2.49 -10.33
C PHE A 61 3.47 1.94 -11.45
N ILE A 62 3.05 2.81 -12.36
CA ILE A 62 2.27 2.43 -13.53
C ILE A 62 3.23 2.22 -14.70
N LYS A 63 3.13 1.08 -15.38
CA LYS A 63 3.90 0.73 -16.57
C LYS A 63 3.00 0.31 -17.72
N GLU A 64 3.31 0.75 -18.93
CA GLU A 64 2.66 0.25 -20.14
C GLU A 64 3.38 -1.01 -20.64
N LYS A 65 2.63 -2.06 -20.94
CA LYS A 65 3.15 -3.33 -21.44
C LYS A 65 2.43 -3.73 -22.72
N LYS A 66 3.20 -4.05 -23.76
CA LYS A 66 2.67 -4.60 -25.02
C LYS A 66 2.46 -6.09 -24.86
N VAL A 67 1.22 -6.54 -24.95
CA VAL A 67 0.83 -7.95 -24.84
C VAL A 67 0.25 -8.42 -26.16
N ASN A 68 0.70 -9.58 -26.64
CA ASN A 68 0.12 -10.21 -27.81
C ASN A 68 -1.18 -10.90 -27.41
N ARG A 69 -2.32 -10.47 -27.95
CA ARG A 69 -3.63 -11.09 -27.75
C ARG A 69 -4.15 -11.64 -29.07
N PHE A 70 -4.74 -12.82 -29.02
CA PHE A 70 -5.42 -13.39 -30.16
C PHE A 70 -6.81 -12.78 -30.31
N ASP A 71 -7.14 -12.34 -31.51
CA ASP A 71 -8.45 -11.86 -31.93
C ASP A 71 -8.95 -12.76 -33.06
N GLU A 72 -10.23 -13.12 -33.06
CA GLU A 72 -10.79 -14.08 -34.03
C GLU A 72 -10.76 -13.57 -35.47
N ASN A 73 -10.79 -12.24 -35.64
CA ASN A 73 -10.82 -11.60 -36.96
C ASN A 73 -9.43 -11.20 -37.47
N ASP A 74 -8.57 -10.67 -36.59
CA ASP A 74 -7.27 -10.08 -36.96
C ASP A 74 -6.06 -10.97 -36.55
N GLY A 75 -6.30 -12.15 -35.98
CA GLY A 75 -5.25 -13.04 -35.50
C GLY A 75 -4.49 -12.47 -34.30
N PHE A 76 -3.17 -12.69 -34.22
CA PHE A 76 -2.36 -12.17 -33.12
C PHE A 76 -2.12 -10.67 -33.28
N THR A 77 -2.71 -9.87 -32.39
CA THR A 77 -2.54 -8.42 -32.34
C THR A 77 -1.80 -7.99 -31.08
N GLN A 78 -0.99 -6.93 -31.18
CA GLN A 78 -0.36 -6.29 -30.02
C GLN A 78 -1.32 -5.27 -29.42
N LYS A 79 -1.73 -5.50 -28.18
CA LYS A 79 -2.54 -4.56 -27.39
C LYS A 79 -1.67 -3.98 -26.27
N GLU A 80 -1.79 -2.69 -26.04
CA GLU A 80 -1.13 -1.99 -24.93
C GLU A 80 -2.01 -2.15 -23.68
N GLU A 81 -1.45 -2.74 -22.63
CA GLU A 81 -2.10 -2.94 -21.34
C GLU A 81 -1.33 -2.20 -20.25
N TRP A 82 -2.07 -1.62 -19.31
CA TRP A 82 -1.48 -0.99 -18.12
C TRP A 82 -1.19 -2.05 -17.06
N MET A 83 0.00 -1.98 -16.47
CA MET A 83 0.50 -2.86 -15.42
C MET A 83 0.94 -2.03 -14.22
N LEU A 84 0.74 -2.57 -13.02
CA LEU A 84 1.17 -1.96 -11.76
C LEU A 84 2.38 -2.73 -11.24
N ASP A 85 3.46 -2.00 -10.94
CA ASP A 85 4.65 -2.51 -10.27
C ASP A 85 4.68 -1.96 -8.84
N THR A 86 4.81 -2.84 -7.85
CA THR A 86 4.78 -2.48 -6.43
C THR A 86 6.19 -2.48 -5.82
N GLU A 87 6.41 -1.58 -4.87
CA GLU A 87 7.52 -1.61 -3.93
C GLU A 87 7.00 -2.14 -2.59
N GLY A 88 7.36 -3.39 -2.28
CA GLY A 88 6.76 -4.14 -1.18
C GLY A 88 6.09 -5.43 -1.68
N VAL A 89 5.75 -6.32 -0.73
CA VAL A 89 5.26 -7.68 -1.01
C VAL A 89 4.08 -8.00 -0.10
N ASN A 90 2.91 -8.20 -0.72
CA ASN A 90 1.72 -8.76 -0.06
C ASN A 90 0.76 -9.36 -1.10
N LEU A 91 1.21 -10.40 -1.76
CA LEU A 91 0.57 -11.10 -2.86
C LEU A 91 -0.83 -11.59 -2.48
N LEU A 92 -1.01 -12.11 -1.25
CA LEU A 92 -2.29 -12.63 -0.80
C LEU A 92 -3.36 -11.53 -0.79
N ALA A 93 -3.07 -10.39 -0.15
CA ALA A 93 -4.01 -9.28 -0.08
C ALA A 93 -4.23 -8.63 -1.45
N VAL A 94 -3.19 -8.50 -2.27
CA VAL A 94 -3.29 -7.96 -3.65
C VAL A 94 -4.20 -8.82 -4.52
N MET A 95 -4.09 -10.15 -4.43
CA MET A 95 -4.94 -11.07 -5.21
C MET A 95 -6.40 -11.05 -4.76
N CYS A 96 -6.70 -10.63 -3.54
CA CYS A 96 -8.08 -10.52 -3.02
C CYS A 96 -8.79 -9.24 -3.45
N HIS A 97 -8.10 -8.28 -4.06
CA HIS A 97 -8.70 -7.02 -4.49
C HIS A 97 -9.53 -7.20 -5.76
N GLU A 98 -10.75 -6.67 -5.80
CA GLU A 98 -11.72 -6.91 -6.89
C GLU A 98 -11.23 -6.41 -8.26
N ASP A 99 -10.53 -5.28 -8.28
CA ASP A 99 -9.97 -4.69 -9.51
C ASP A 99 -8.67 -5.33 -9.99
N VAL A 100 -8.14 -6.33 -9.27
CA VAL A 100 -6.86 -6.98 -9.60
C VAL A 100 -7.09 -8.35 -10.24
N ASP A 101 -6.43 -8.59 -11.37
CA ASP A 101 -6.46 -9.89 -12.04
C ASP A 101 -5.52 -10.90 -11.37
N ALA A 102 -6.05 -11.64 -10.40
CA ALA A 102 -5.33 -12.64 -9.62
C ALA A 102 -4.66 -13.74 -10.48
N THR A 103 -5.11 -13.99 -11.72
CA THR A 103 -4.52 -15.06 -12.55
C THR A 103 -3.15 -14.68 -13.13
N ARG A 104 -2.92 -13.38 -13.31
CA ARG A 104 -1.71 -12.82 -13.94
C ARG A 104 -0.80 -12.09 -12.96
N THR A 105 -1.23 -11.86 -11.72
CA THR A 105 -0.38 -11.32 -10.65
C THR A 105 0.82 -12.25 -10.38
N ARG A 106 1.98 -11.64 -10.16
CA ARG A 106 3.26 -12.31 -9.87
C ARG A 106 3.99 -11.54 -8.78
N SER A 107 4.78 -12.27 -7.98
CA SER A 107 5.70 -11.70 -6.99
C SER A 107 7.10 -12.22 -7.30
N ASN A 108 8.11 -11.39 -7.01
CA ASN A 108 9.52 -11.75 -7.09
C ASN A 108 10.02 -12.39 -5.76
N HIS A 109 9.17 -12.46 -4.73
CA HIS A 109 9.54 -13.00 -3.42
C HIS A 109 9.14 -14.49 -3.30
N LEU A 110 10.11 -15.39 -3.47
CA LEU A 110 9.87 -16.84 -3.55
C LEU A 110 9.19 -17.44 -2.30
N ILE A 111 9.51 -16.92 -1.09
CA ILE A 111 8.91 -17.39 0.16
C ILE A 111 7.43 -16.99 0.24
N GLU A 112 7.05 -15.85 -0.32
CA GLU A 112 5.64 -15.47 -0.37
C GLU A 112 4.90 -16.33 -1.40
N VAL A 113 5.52 -16.59 -2.55
CA VAL A 113 4.96 -17.45 -3.60
C VAL A 113 4.73 -18.88 -3.09
N ILE A 114 5.64 -19.45 -2.28
CA ILE A 114 5.46 -20.80 -1.73
C ILE A 114 4.28 -20.87 -0.75
N GLU A 115 4.10 -19.84 0.07
CA GLU A 115 3.04 -19.78 1.07
C GLU A 115 1.66 -19.57 0.44
N VAL A 116 1.57 -18.76 -0.62
CA VAL A 116 0.29 -18.40 -1.27
C VAL A 116 -0.10 -19.35 -2.41
N LEU A 117 0.84 -19.71 -3.28
CA LEU A 117 0.57 -20.45 -4.54
C LEU A 117 1.12 -21.89 -4.52
N GLY A 118 2.10 -22.19 -3.68
CA GLY A 118 2.69 -23.52 -3.52
C GLY A 118 3.94 -23.79 -4.39
N ILE A 119 4.50 -24.99 -4.23
CA ILE A 119 5.85 -25.33 -4.70
C ILE A 119 6.03 -25.27 -6.23
N GLU A 120 5.02 -25.64 -7.02
CA GLU A 120 5.13 -25.60 -8.48
C GLU A 120 5.14 -24.15 -9.02
N ALA A 121 4.46 -23.24 -8.33
CA ALA A 121 4.50 -21.81 -8.66
C ALA A 121 5.88 -21.21 -8.36
N VAL A 122 6.51 -21.64 -7.25
CA VAL A 122 7.89 -21.27 -6.90
C VAL A 122 8.87 -21.77 -7.96
N ARG A 123 8.78 -23.04 -8.34
CA ARG A 123 9.63 -23.63 -9.39
C ARG A 123 9.55 -22.84 -10.69
N ARG A 124 8.34 -22.42 -11.07
CA ARG A 124 8.11 -21.57 -12.24
C ARG A 124 8.65 -20.15 -12.07
N SER A 125 8.39 -19.52 -10.93
CA SER A 125 8.88 -18.16 -10.61
C SER A 125 10.40 -18.11 -10.63
N LEU A 126 11.07 -19.09 -10.00
CA LEU A 126 12.53 -19.19 -9.96
C LEU A 126 13.14 -19.35 -11.36
N LEU A 127 12.52 -20.18 -12.21
CA LEU A 127 12.93 -20.31 -13.61
C LEU A 127 12.81 -18.99 -14.37
N ASP A 128 11.70 -18.27 -14.20
CA ASP A 128 11.44 -17.01 -14.89
C ASP A 128 12.44 -15.92 -14.43
N GLU A 129 12.70 -15.81 -13.13
CA GLU A 129 13.67 -14.86 -12.55
C GLU A 129 15.11 -15.14 -13.02
N LEU A 130 15.57 -16.41 -12.96
CA LEU A 130 16.90 -16.80 -13.45
C LEU A 130 17.06 -16.48 -14.94
N ARG A 131 16.01 -16.73 -15.72
CA ARG A 131 16.03 -16.45 -17.15
C ARG A 131 16.14 -14.96 -17.43
N VAL A 132 15.40 -14.12 -16.69
CA VAL A 132 15.46 -12.65 -16.83
C VAL A 132 16.89 -12.17 -16.59
N VAL A 133 17.54 -12.60 -15.50
CA VAL A 133 18.92 -12.18 -15.15
C VAL A 133 19.94 -12.59 -16.22
N ILE A 134 19.87 -13.82 -16.72
CA ILE A 134 20.82 -14.31 -17.73
C ILE A 134 20.61 -13.61 -19.08
N SER A 135 19.35 -13.44 -19.47
CA SER A 135 19.00 -12.80 -20.75
C SER A 135 19.27 -11.30 -20.77
N PHE A 136 19.37 -10.66 -19.59
CA PHE A 136 19.67 -9.24 -19.47
C PHE A 136 21.03 -8.88 -20.08
N ASP A 137 22.04 -9.74 -19.94
CA ASP A 137 23.38 -9.56 -20.52
C ASP A 137 23.49 -10.13 -21.95
N GLY A 138 22.35 -10.48 -22.57
CA GLY A 138 22.31 -11.11 -23.89
C GLY A 138 22.85 -12.56 -23.95
N SER A 139 23.22 -13.11 -22.79
CA SER A 139 23.68 -14.49 -22.67
C SER A 139 22.52 -15.47 -22.87
N TYR A 140 22.79 -16.59 -23.55
CA TYR A 140 21.83 -17.67 -23.74
C TYR A 140 22.26 -18.91 -22.97
N VAL A 141 21.33 -19.44 -22.16
CA VAL A 141 21.46 -20.74 -21.52
C VAL A 141 20.27 -21.59 -21.94
N ASN A 142 20.54 -22.84 -22.31
CA ASN A 142 19.49 -23.76 -22.71
C ASN A 142 18.54 -24.04 -21.54
N TYR A 143 17.23 -24.04 -21.83
CA TYR A 143 16.15 -24.33 -20.86
C TYR A 143 16.44 -25.56 -20.00
N ARG A 144 17.03 -26.63 -20.57
CA ARG A 144 17.32 -27.86 -19.82
C ARG A 144 18.26 -27.67 -18.64
N HIS A 145 19.24 -26.76 -18.76
CA HIS A 145 20.17 -26.50 -17.66
C HIS A 145 19.48 -25.75 -16.52
N LEU A 146 18.65 -24.77 -16.87
CA LEU A 146 17.89 -23.99 -15.90
C LEU A 146 16.81 -24.84 -15.22
N ALA A 147 16.10 -25.67 -16.00
CA ALA A 147 15.05 -26.55 -15.48
C ALA A 147 15.61 -27.53 -14.45
N ILE A 148 16.73 -28.20 -14.75
CA ILE A 148 17.35 -29.13 -13.80
C ILE A 148 17.75 -28.41 -12.50
N LEU A 149 18.32 -27.21 -12.60
CA LEU A 149 18.67 -26.41 -11.42
C LEU A 149 17.42 -26.09 -10.59
N CYS A 150 16.34 -25.61 -11.23
CA CYS A 150 15.09 -25.28 -10.56
C CYS A 150 14.41 -26.50 -9.91
N ASP A 151 14.53 -27.67 -10.53
CA ASP A 151 13.96 -28.92 -10.00
C ASP A 151 14.77 -29.46 -8.81
N THR A 152 16.06 -29.09 -8.70
CA THR A 152 16.92 -29.49 -7.57
C THR A 152 16.87 -28.57 -6.35
N MET A 153 16.46 -27.32 -6.55
CA MET A 153 16.33 -26.30 -5.49
C MET A 153 15.00 -26.45 -4.77
#